data_AF-A0A9E2MIW0-F1
#
_entry.id   AF-A0A9E2MIW0-F1
#
_cell.length_a   1.000
_cell.length_b   1.000
_cell.length_c   1.000
_cell.angle_alpha   90.00
_cell.angle_beta   90.00
_cell.angle_gamma   90.00
#
_symmetry.space_group_name_H-M   'P 1'
#
loop_
_entity.id
_entity.type
_entity.pdbx_description
1 polymer ?
#
loop_
_entity_poly.entity_id
_entity_poly.type
_entity_poly.pdbx_seq_one_letter_code
_entity_poly.pdbx_strand_id
1 'polypeptide(L)'
;MAKKISIPQSLKILFLTQVLPYPLDAGPKIRAYYVLRHLAQKHAVTLVSFVRSSDTPQAIAHLKQFCERVITVPMPRSLWRDGLALLRSLLTGTPFLITRDWVPKMAFAIKNAIRHSPFAIVHADQLWMAPYAMGGQPSAVSGQQAKLVLDQHNAVHLIPKRMAADTHNPLKKLILNRETRLMARYESRICQQFDHVVWVTDEDRKVVTHHPSFATRHSPLATRHS
;
A
#
# COMPACT_ATOMS: atom_id res chain seq x y z
N MET A 1 12.58 -28.13 -27.65
CA MET A 1 13.40 -27.73 -26.48
C MET A 1 12.50 -27.11 -25.42
N ALA A 2 12.18 -27.86 -24.36
CA ALA A 2 11.35 -27.37 -23.26
C ALA A 2 12.18 -26.44 -22.38
N LYS A 3 11.74 -25.18 -22.21
CA LYS A 3 12.26 -24.31 -21.14
C LYS A 3 11.95 -24.98 -19.81
N LYS A 4 12.98 -25.53 -19.14
CA LYS A 4 12.94 -25.86 -17.72
C LYS A 4 12.47 -24.60 -16.99
N ILE A 5 11.24 -24.61 -16.49
CA ILE A 5 10.75 -23.62 -15.55
C ILE A 5 11.51 -23.90 -14.26
N SER A 6 12.61 -23.17 -14.05
CA SER A 6 13.33 -23.16 -12.80
C SER A 6 12.35 -22.74 -11.70
N ILE A 7 12.12 -23.65 -10.74
CA ILE A 7 11.46 -23.32 -9.49
C ILE A 7 12.27 -22.16 -8.87
N PRO A 8 11.68 -20.99 -8.58
CA PRO A 8 12.47 -19.86 -8.10
C PRO A 8 13.14 -20.22 -6.78
N GLN A 9 14.41 -19.84 -6.65
CA GLN A 9 15.10 -19.80 -5.35
C GLN A 9 14.22 -19.08 -4.32
N SER A 10 14.27 -19.52 -3.06
CA SER A 10 13.55 -18.88 -1.96
C SER A 10 13.92 -17.39 -1.89
N LEU A 11 12.95 -16.52 -2.17
CA LEU A 11 13.12 -15.06 -2.14
C LEU A 11 12.88 -14.51 -0.72
N LYS A 12 13.48 -13.36 -0.43
CA LYS A 12 13.14 -12.54 0.75
C LYS A 12 12.11 -11.49 0.37
N ILE A 13 10.97 -11.49 1.05
CA ILE A 13 9.84 -10.60 0.81
C ILE A 13 9.58 -9.74 2.04
N LEU A 14 9.51 -8.42 1.85
CA LEU A 14 9.01 -7.48 2.85
C LEU A 14 7.53 -7.24 2.59
N PHE A 15 6.67 -7.79 3.45
CA PHE A 15 5.21 -7.69 3.31
C PHE A 15 4.68 -6.60 4.24
N LEU A 16 4.04 -5.58 3.70
CA LEU A 16 3.59 -4.39 4.41
C LEU A 16 2.06 -4.38 4.50
N THR A 17 1.49 -4.26 5.71
CA THR A 17 0.03 -4.26 5.91
C THR A 17 -0.44 -3.09 6.77
N GLN A 18 -1.60 -2.54 6.43
CA GLN A 18 -2.23 -1.47 7.21
C GLN A 18 -2.96 -1.98 8.47
N VAL A 19 -3.32 -3.26 8.47
CA VAL A 19 -4.02 -3.92 9.59
C VAL A 19 -3.36 -5.27 9.81
N LEU A 20 -3.20 -5.67 11.07
CA LEU A 20 -2.67 -6.98 11.41
C LEU A 20 -3.51 -8.07 10.73
N PRO A 21 -2.92 -8.96 9.91
CA PRO A 21 -3.67 -9.94 9.11
C PRO A 21 -4.14 -11.15 9.94
N TYR A 22 -4.43 -10.96 11.22
CA TYR A 22 -5.02 -11.96 12.10
C TYR A 22 -5.56 -11.26 13.36
N PRO A 23 -6.70 -11.67 13.94
CA PRO A 23 -7.58 -12.78 13.54
C PRO A 23 -8.37 -12.52 12.25
N LEU A 24 -8.99 -13.56 11.70
CA LEU A 24 -9.74 -13.56 10.43
C LEU A 24 -11.16 -12.99 10.59
N ASP A 25 -11.27 -11.79 11.14
CA ASP A 25 -12.54 -11.15 11.52
C ASP A 25 -13.04 -10.10 10.49
N ALA A 26 -12.23 -9.75 9.50
CA ALA A 26 -12.54 -8.71 8.53
C ALA A 26 -11.98 -9.05 7.14
N GLY A 27 -12.73 -8.72 6.09
CA GLY A 27 -12.37 -9.01 4.70
C GLY A 27 -10.91 -8.66 4.32
N PRO A 28 -10.43 -7.43 4.60
CA PRO A 28 -9.04 -7.06 4.32
C PRO A 28 -8.01 -7.94 5.05
N LYS A 29 -8.26 -8.30 6.32
CA LYS A 29 -7.36 -9.18 7.08
C LYS A 29 -7.34 -10.59 6.50
N ILE A 30 -8.51 -11.11 6.09
CA ILE A 30 -8.63 -12.46 5.52
C ILE A 30 -7.77 -12.58 4.26
N ARG A 31 -7.87 -11.62 3.34
CA ARG A 31 -7.06 -11.62 2.11
C ARG A 31 -5.57 -11.53 2.42
N ALA A 32 -5.17 -10.51 3.19
CA ALA A 32 -3.77 -10.30 3.54
C ALA A 32 -3.18 -11.55 4.23
N TYR A 33 -3.96 -12.23 5.08
CA TYR A 33 -3.56 -13.47 5.74
C TYR A 33 -3.25 -14.60 4.75
N TYR A 34 -4.17 -14.89 3.83
CA TYR A 34 -3.99 -16.01 2.91
C TYR A 34 -2.90 -15.74 1.88
N VAL A 35 -2.76 -14.50 1.41
CA VAL A 35 -1.63 -14.10 0.55
C VAL A 35 -0.32 -14.26 1.31
N LEU A 36 -0.22 -13.72 2.52
CA LEU A 36 0.96 -13.81 3.37
C LEU A 36 1.34 -15.28 3.65
N ARG A 37 0.37 -16.11 4.03
CA ARG A 37 0.56 -17.53 4.31
C ARG A 37 1.02 -18.29 3.08
N HIS A 38 0.45 -18.00 1.90
CA HIS A 38 0.86 -18.63 0.65
C HIS A 38 2.30 -18.27 0.28
N LEU A 39 2.69 -17.00 0.43
CA LEU A 39 4.07 -16.56 0.18
C LEU A 39 5.05 -17.21 1.16
N ALA A 40 4.70 -17.26 2.44
CA ALA A 40 5.51 -17.85 3.49
C ALA A 40 5.79 -19.36 3.31
N GLN A 41 4.97 -20.08 2.54
CA GLN A 41 5.22 -21.50 2.24
C GLN A 41 6.43 -21.72 1.33
N LYS A 42 6.84 -20.72 0.55
CA LYS A 42 7.89 -20.85 -0.49
C LYS A 42 9.02 -19.83 -0.35
N HIS A 43 8.80 -18.78 0.44
CA HIS A 43 9.66 -17.61 0.53
C HIS A 43 9.83 -17.19 1.99
N ALA A 44 10.95 -16.54 2.28
CA ALA A 44 11.21 -15.97 3.59
C ALA A 44 10.53 -14.60 3.68
N VAL A 45 9.48 -14.49 4.51
CA VAL A 45 8.67 -13.28 4.60
C VAL A 45 8.91 -12.56 5.93
N THR A 46 9.32 -11.29 5.84
CA THR A 46 9.24 -10.34 6.95
C THR A 46 7.93 -9.55 6.83
N LEU A 47 7.03 -9.72 7.79
CA LEU A 47 5.81 -8.91 7.90
C LEU A 47 6.13 -7.62 8.68
N VAL A 48 5.73 -6.47 8.14
CA VAL A 48 5.65 -5.21 8.86
C VAL A 48 4.20 -4.74 8.86
N SER A 49 3.61 -4.61 10.03
CA SER A 49 2.17 -4.34 10.15
C SER A 49 1.88 -3.26 11.18
N PHE A 50 0.84 -2.46 10.91
CA PHE A 50 0.25 -1.65 11.96
C PHE A 50 -0.58 -2.52 12.92
N VAL A 51 -0.50 -2.20 14.20
CA VAL A 51 -1.33 -2.82 15.25
C VAL A 51 -2.19 -1.78 15.95
N ARG A 52 -3.37 -2.22 16.37
CA ARG A 52 -4.33 -1.48 17.19
C ARG A 52 -4.32 -2.06 18.60
N SER A 53 -4.93 -1.33 19.54
CA SER A 53 -5.06 -1.79 20.94
C SER A 53 -5.86 -3.10 21.08
N SER A 54 -6.69 -3.44 20.10
CA SER A 54 -7.45 -4.69 20.04
C SER A 54 -6.63 -5.90 19.59
N ASP A 55 -5.45 -5.68 19.00
CA ASP A 55 -4.63 -6.77 18.48
C ASP A 55 -3.84 -7.43 19.61
N THR A 56 -3.97 -8.75 19.75
CA THR A 56 -3.42 -9.48 20.89
C THR A 56 -2.00 -9.98 20.63
N PRO A 57 -1.18 -10.18 21.69
CA PRO A 57 0.12 -10.85 21.54
C PRO A 57 0.03 -12.23 20.89
N GLN A 58 -1.07 -12.97 21.14
CA GLN A 58 -1.35 -14.27 20.55
C GLN A 58 -1.54 -14.17 19.03
N ALA A 59 -2.19 -13.11 18.55
CA ALA A 59 -2.34 -12.87 17.12
C ALA A 59 -0.98 -12.66 16.43
N ILE A 60 -0.07 -11.93 17.08
CA ILE A 60 1.30 -11.72 16.59
C ILE A 60 2.08 -13.04 16.63
N ALA A 61 1.94 -13.82 17.71
CA ALA A 61 2.59 -15.12 17.86
C ALA A 61 2.17 -16.12 16.77
N HIS A 62 0.89 -16.14 16.40
CA HIS A 62 0.37 -16.94 15.29
C HIS A 62 1.06 -16.61 13.97
N LEU A 63 1.21 -15.32 13.65
CA LEU A 63 1.88 -14.89 12.41
C LEU A 63 3.37 -15.25 12.39
N LYS A 64 4.03 -15.26 13.56
CA LYS A 64 5.44 -15.70 13.70
C LYS A 64 5.65 -17.19 13.43
N GLN A 65 4.59 -18.01 13.38
CA GLN A 65 4.72 -19.44 13.07
C GLN A 65 5.14 -19.69 11.61
N PHE A 66 4.89 -18.73 10.71
CA PHE A 66 5.21 -18.87 9.29
C PHE A 66 5.94 -17.66 8.70
N CYS A 67 5.91 -16.48 9.34
CA CYS A 67 6.79 -15.38 8.95
C CYS A 67 8.18 -15.52 9.59
N GLU A 68 9.24 -15.30 8.82
CA GLU A 68 10.63 -15.23 9.33
C GLU A 68 10.75 -14.16 10.43
N ARG A 69 10.04 -13.05 10.26
CA ARG A 69 9.98 -11.96 11.24
C ARG A 69 8.66 -11.22 11.16
N VAL A 70 8.16 -10.78 12.32
CA VAL A 70 6.97 -9.92 12.43
C VAL A 70 7.35 -8.66 13.19
N ILE A 71 7.24 -7.51 12.52
CA ILE A 71 7.52 -6.18 13.05
C ILE A 71 6.19 -5.43 13.15
N THR A 72 5.82 -5.02 14.36
CA THR A 72 4.56 -4.32 14.61
C THR A 72 4.79 -2.88 14.98
N VAL A 73 3.99 -1.98 14.41
CA VAL A 73 4.03 -0.54 14.71
C VAL A 73 2.65 -0.10 15.20
N PRO A 74 2.53 0.50 16.39
CA PRO A 74 1.24 1.00 16.86
C PRO A 74 0.67 2.06 15.92
N MET A 75 -0.60 1.91 15.52
CA MET A 75 -1.32 2.94 14.78
C MET A 75 -1.86 3.99 15.76
N PRO A 76 -1.31 5.21 15.78
CA PRO A 76 -1.77 6.26 16.68
C PRO A 76 -3.15 6.79 16.25
N ARG A 77 -4.01 7.11 17.21
CA ARG A 77 -5.27 7.85 16.99
C ARG A 77 -5.17 9.20 17.67
N SER A 78 -5.39 10.29 16.94
CA SER A 78 -5.38 11.65 17.51
C SER A 78 -6.11 12.64 16.60
N LEU A 79 -7.14 13.30 17.14
CA LEU A 79 -7.89 14.33 16.41
C LEU A 79 -7.02 15.52 15.99
N TRP A 80 -6.02 15.87 16.81
CA TRP A 80 -5.04 16.90 16.46
C TRP A 80 -4.23 16.53 15.21
N ARG A 81 -3.82 15.25 15.11
CA ARG A 81 -3.11 14.75 13.92
C ARG A 81 -3.99 14.79 12.70
N ASP A 82 -5.27 14.48 12.84
CA ASP A 82 -6.23 14.55 11.75
C ASP A 82 -6.40 16.00 11.26
N GLY A 83 -6.52 16.97 12.16
CA GLY A 83 -6.56 18.39 11.81
C GLY A 83 -5.30 18.85 11.06
N LEU A 84 -4.11 18.46 11.53
CA LEU A 84 -2.85 18.79 10.87
C LEU A 84 -2.69 18.07 9.51
N ALA A 85 -3.18 16.83 9.40
CA ALA A 85 -3.20 16.09 8.14
C ALA A 85 -4.15 16.74 7.11
N LEU A 86 -5.28 17.30 7.57
CA LEU A 86 -6.18 18.07 6.72
C LEU A 86 -5.49 19.33 6.19
N LEU A 87 -4.86 20.11 7.07
CA LEU A 87 -4.10 21.30 6.64
C LEU A 87 -3.00 20.94 5.64
N ARG A 88 -2.24 19.88 5.90
CA ARG A 88 -1.22 19.40 4.97
C ARG A 88 -1.81 18.98 3.62
N SER A 89 -2.90 18.21 3.61
CA SER A 89 -3.59 17.81 2.37
C SER A 89 -4.10 19.00 1.56
N LEU A 90 -4.51 20.09 2.23
CA LEU A 90 -4.89 21.33 1.57
C LEU A 90 -3.69 22.00 0.90
N LEU A 91 -2.54 22.04 1.57
CA LEU A 91 -1.31 22.67 1.08
C LEU A 91 -0.58 21.86 0.00
N THR A 92 -0.48 20.53 0.16
CA THR A 92 0.30 19.66 -0.72
C THR A 92 -0.51 19.07 -1.87
N GLY A 93 -1.83 19.12 -1.79
CA GLY A 93 -2.71 18.43 -2.74
C GLY A 93 -2.64 16.90 -2.66
N THR A 94 -2.05 16.32 -1.60
CA THR A 94 -2.14 14.87 -1.35
C THR A 94 -3.51 14.52 -0.76
N PRO A 95 -4.06 13.31 -1.04
CA PRO A 95 -5.31 12.89 -0.41
C PRO A 95 -5.19 12.96 1.11
N PHE A 96 -6.23 13.46 1.76
CA PHE A 96 -6.28 13.59 3.22
C PHE A 96 -6.04 12.24 3.89
N LEU A 97 -6.71 11.18 3.42
CA LEU A 97 -6.61 9.88 4.05
C LEU A 97 -5.18 9.31 4.01
N ILE A 98 -4.44 9.54 2.91
CA ILE A 98 -3.06 9.07 2.75
C ILE A 98 -2.14 9.83 3.72
N THR A 99 -2.38 11.14 3.83
CA THR A 99 -1.62 12.04 4.69
C THR A 99 -1.86 11.74 6.18
N ARG A 100 -3.10 11.41 6.54
CA ARG A 100 -3.52 11.07 7.89
C ARG A 100 -2.85 9.79 8.39
N ASP A 101 -2.79 8.78 7.55
CA ASP A 101 -2.29 7.45 7.90
C ASP A 101 -0.75 7.34 7.80
N TRP A 102 -0.06 8.46 7.53
CA TRP A 102 1.39 8.54 7.57
C TRP A 102 1.92 8.55 9.02
N VAL A 103 2.81 7.61 9.32
CA VAL A 103 3.41 7.38 10.63
C VAL A 103 4.92 7.23 10.46
N PRO A 104 5.73 8.22 10.91
CA PRO A 104 7.18 8.17 10.78
C PRO A 104 7.82 6.90 11.39
N LYS A 105 7.24 6.37 12.48
CA LYS A 105 7.70 5.12 13.10
C LYS A 105 7.60 3.91 12.16
N MET A 106 6.58 3.86 11.30
CA MET A 106 6.44 2.80 10.30
C MET A 106 7.53 2.90 9.24
N ALA A 107 7.75 4.10 8.70
CA ALA A 107 8.83 4.34 7.74
C ALA A 107 10.22 3.99 8.32
N PHE A 108 10.46 4.33 9.59
CA PHE A 108 11.70 3.97 10.30
C PHE A 108 11.85 2.45 10.47
N ALA A 109 10.79 1.75 10.89
CA ALA A 109 10.81 0.30 11.05
C ALA A 109 11.13 -0.42 9.73
N ILE A 110 10.54 0.06 8.62
CA ILE A 110 10.79 -0.47 7.27
C ILE A 110 12.23 -0.22 6.82
N LYS A 111 12.73 1.01 6.98
CA LYS A 111 14.12 1.35 6.67
C LYS A 111 15.10 0.50 7.47
N ASN A 112 14.83 0.30 8.76
CA ASN A 112 15.66 -0.58 9.58
C ASN A 112 15.58 -2.03 9.10
N ALA A 113 14.40 -2.55 8.77
CA ALA A 113 14.27 -3.90 8.25
C ALA A 113 15.11 -4.10 6.98
N ILE A 114 15.04 -3.16 6.03
CA ILE A 114 15.79 -3.15 4.77
C ILE A 114 17.30 -3.05 5.00
N ARG A 115 17.75 -2.24 5.98
CA ARG A 115 19.18 -2.12 6.32
C ARG A 115 19.79 -3.41 6.86
N HIS A 116 19.02 -4.24 7.57
CA HIS A 116 19.53 -5.47 8.18
C HIS A 116 19.46 -6.68 7.24
N SER A 117 18.60 -6.65 6.22
CA SER A 117 18.50 -7.72 5.24
C SER A 117 18.01 -7.15 3.90
N PRO A 118 18.67 -7.47 2.78
CA PRO A 118 18.12 -7.15 1.47
C PRO A 118 16.83 -7.93 1.23
N PHE A 119 15.91 -7.31 0.49
CA PHE A 119 14.65 -7.93 0.04
C PHE A 119 14.62 -7.91 -1.48
N ALA A 120 14.15 -9.00 -2.08
CA ALA A 120 13.94 -9.06 -3.52
C ALA A 120 12.63 -8.37 -3.92
N ILE A 121 11.63 -8.42 -3.02
CA ILE A 121 10.29 -7.88 -3.23
C ILE A 121 9.85 -7.09 -2.00
N VAL A 122 9.24 -5.92 -2.25
CA VAL A 122 8.44 -5.20 -1.24
C VAL A 122 6.99 -5.20 -1.69
N HIS A 123 6.17 -5.90 -0.93
CA HIS A 123 4.75 -6.08 -1.21
C HIS A 123 3.93 -5.13 -0.32
N ALA A 124 3.26 -4.16 -0.91
CA ALA A 124 2.35 -3.24 -0.24
C ALA A 124 0.91 -3.76 -0.34
N ASP A 125 0.36 -4.24 0.78
CA ASP A 125 -1.04 -4.58 0.91
C ASP A 125 -1.86 -3.28 1.04
N GLN A 126 -2.66 -2.99 0.02
CA GLN A 126 -3.46 -1.79 -0.15
C GLN A 126 -2.68 -0.48 -0.44
N LEU A 127 -3.40 0.49 -1.01
CA LEU A 127 -2.87 1.78 -1.41
C LEU A 127 -2.21 2.57 -0.26
N TRP A 128 -2.66 2.38 0.98
CA TRP A 128 -2.11 3.04 2.17
C TRP A 128 -0.65 2.66 2.44
N MET A 129 -0.24 1.45 2.05
CA MET A 129 1.12 0.97 2.26
C MET A 129 2.09 1.39 1.15
N ALA A 130 1.57 1.92 0.04
CA ALA A 130 2.37 2.32 -1.10
C ALA A 130 3.43 3.41 -0.82
N PRO A 131 3.12 4.52 -0.09
CA PRO A 131 4.13 5.48 0.33
C PRO A 131 5.32 4.85 1.06
N TYR A 132 5.05 3.86 1.90
CA TYR A 132 6.07 3.22 2.72
C TYR A 132 6.95 2.29 1.90
N ALA A 133 6.38 1.53 0.96
CA ALA A 133 7.14 0.70 0.04
C ALA A 133 8.10 1.52 -0.82
N MET A 134 7.64 2.64 -1.38
CA MET A 134 8.48 3.55 -2.19
C MET A 134 9.52 4.28 -1.35
N GLY A 135 9.16 4.74 -0.14
CA GLY A 135 10.06 5.49 0.74
C GLY A 135 11.16 4.65 1.40
N GLY A 136 11.05 3.32 1.33
CA GLY A 136 12.02 2.39 1.85
C GLY A 136 13.32 2.30 1.04
N GLN A 137 13.32 2.75 -0.23
CA GLN A 137 14.40 2.56 -1.21
C GLN A 137 15.14 1.21 -1.03
N PRO A 138 14.43 0.09 -1.16
CA PRO A 138 15.01 -1.23 -0.90
C PRO A 138 16.12 -1.55 -1.91
N SER A 139 17.37 -1.57 -1.45
CA SER A 139 18.48 -2.17 -2.20
C SER A 139 18.26 -3.68 -2.25
N ALA A 140 18.14 -4.25 -3.46
CA ALA A 140 18.04 -5.69 -3.63
C ALA A 140 19.40 -6.37 -3.46
N VAL A 141 19.32 -7.69 -3.31
CA VAL A 141 20.45 -8.61 -3.41
C VAL A 141 21.14 -8.37 -4.76
N SER A 142 22.47 -8.25 -4.77
CA SER A 142 23.30 -8.13 -5.98
C SER A 142 23.21 -6.80 -6.76
N GLY A 143 22.91 -5.68 -6.11
CA GLY A 143 23.02 -4.33 -6.70
C GLY A 143 21.83 -3.90 -7.57
N GLN A 144 20.78 -4.72 -7.65
CA GLN A 144 19.52 -4.35 -8.29
C GLN A 144 18.57 -3.68 -7.28
N GLN A 145 17.53 -2.98 -7.73
CA GLN A 145 16.49 -2.46 -6.82
C GLN A 145 15.41 -3.51 -6.58
N ALA A 146 14.84 -3.55 -5.38
CA ALA A 146 13.79 -4.52 -5.08
C ALA A 146 12.53 -4.22 -5.90
N LYS A 147 11.83 -5.28 -6.31
CA LYS A 147 10.57 -5.16 -7.06
C LYS A 147 9.46 -4.70 -6.12
N LEU A 148 8.73 -3.66 -6.53
CA LEU A 148 7.60 -3.12 -5.79
C LEU A 148 6.30 -3.75 -6.32
N VAL A 149 5.56 -4.41 -5.44
CA VAL A 149 4.26 -5.00 -5.73
C VAL A 149 3.20 -4.29 -4.91
N LEU A 150 2.13 -3.83 -5.55
CA LEU A 150 0.96 -3.25 -4.88
C LEU A 150 -0.21 -4.21 -5.01
N ASP A 151 -0.80 -4.63 -3.89
CA ASP A 151 -2.05 -5.38 -3.87
C ASP A 151 -3.23 -4.43 -3.62
N GLN A 152 -3.99 -4.15 -4.68
CA GLN A 152 -5.16 -3.29 -4.66
C GLN A 152 -6.42 -4.10 -4.38
N HIS A 153 -7.05 -3.79 -3.25
CA HIS A 153 -8.27 -4.48 -2.83
C HIS A 153 -9.53 -3.92 -3.49
N ASN A 154 -9.55 -2.61 -3.77
CA ASN A 154 -10.69 -1.89 -4.36
C ASN A 154 -10.18 -0.62 -5.03
N ALA A 155 -10.92 -0.05 -5.97
CA ALA A 155 -10.68 1.33 -6.41
C ALA A 155 -10.97 2.32 -5.25
N VAL A 156 -9.92 2.77 -4.56
CA VAL A 156 -10.02 3.51 -3.29
C VAL A 156 -10.70 4.87 -3.47
N HIS A 157 -10.54 5.50 -4.63
CA HIS A 157 -11.20 6.76 -4.94
C HIS A 157 -12.73 6.66 -5.02
N LEU A 158 -13.30 5.46 -5.18
CA LEU A 158 -14.76 5.26 -5.17
C LEU A 158 -15.36 5.42 -3.77
N ILE A 159 -14.58 5.20 -2.71
CA ILE A 159 -15.06 5.34 -1.32
C ILE A 159 -15.57 6.77 -1.06
N PRO A 160 -14.75 7.83 -1.19
CA PRO A 160 -15.24 9.21 -1.03
C PRO A 160 -16.29 9.58 -2.08
N LYS A 161 -16.26 8.97 -3.28
CA LYS A 161 -17.25 9.24 -4.34
C LYS A 161 -18.66 8.77 -3.93
N ARG A 162 -18.77 7.57 -3.38
CA ARG A 162 -20.05 7.03 -2.86
C ARG A 162 -20.54 7.87 -1.69
N MET A 163 -19.65 8.18 -0.74
CA MET A 163 -19.99 9.05 0.39
C MET A 163 -20.47 10.45 -0.05
N ALA A 164 -19.94 10.99 -1.16
CA ALA A 164 -20.36 12.27 -1.72
C ALA A 164 -21.76 12.20 -2.38
N ALA A 165 -22.14 11.03 -2.89
CA ALA A 165 -23.47 10.80 -3.47
C ALA A 165 -24.53 10.69 -2.36
N ASP A 166 -24.18 10.03 -1.24
CA ASP A 166 -25.12 9.75 -0.14
C ASP A 166 -25.31 10.93 0.83
N THR A 167 -24.50 12.00 0.73
CA THR A 167 -24.59 13.16 1.62
C THR A 167 -25.49 14.27 1.08
N HIS A 168 -26.41 14.76 1.91
CA HIS A 168 -27.24 15.93 1.60
C HIS A 168 -26.56 17.27 1.93
N ASN A 169 -25.51 17.28 2.76
CA ASN A 169 -24.78 18.51 3.11
C ASN A 169 -23.86 18.98 1.95
N PRO A 170 -24.05 20.19 1.40
CA PRO A 170 -23.32 20.66 0.22
C PRO A 170 -21.83 20.90 0.48
N LEU A 171 -21.46 21.41 1.65
CA LEU A 171 -20.06 21.62 2.01
C LEU A 171 -19.32 20.29 2.15
N LYS A 172 -19.93 19.33 2.83
CA LYS A 172 -19.38 17.97 2.95
C LYS A 172 -19.23 17.30 1.59
N LYS A 173 -20.22 17.49 0.70
CA LYS A 173 -20.17 17.00 -0.68
C LYS A 173 -19.00 17.58 -1.47
N LEU A 174 -18.75 18.89 -1.36
CA LEU A 174 -17.63 19.55 -2.02
C LEU A 174 -16.28 18.98 -1.53
N ILE A 175 -16.12 18.80 -0.22
CA ILE A 175 -14.90 18.23 0.38
C ILE A 175 -14.67 16.80 -0.10
N LEU A 176 -15.72 15.96 -0.09
CA LEU A 176 -15.61 14.57 -0.54
C LEU A 176 -15.31 14.49 -2.04
N ASN A 177 -15.92 15.34 -2.88
CA ASN A 177 -15.59 15.42 -4.30
C ASN A 177 -14.16 15.89 -4.57
N ARG A 178 -13.61 16.78 -3.73
CA ARG A 178 -12.18 17.14 -3.77
C ARG A 178 -11.34 15.92 -3.44
N GLU A 179 -11.64 15.23 -2.35
CA GLU A 179 -10.90 14.03 -1.92
C GLU A 179 -10.95 12.92 -2.98
N THR A 180 -12.11 12.68 -3.61
CA THR A 180 -12.24 11.74 -4.74
C THR A 180 -11.27 12.06 -5.87
N ARG A 181 -11.19 13.34 -6.29
CA ARG A 181 -10.29 13.75 -7.38
C ARG A 181 -8.83 13.59 -7.01
N LEU A 182 -8.45 13.98 -5.79
CA LEU A 182 -7.08 13.80 -5.32
C LEU A 182 -6.71 12.33 -5.21
N MET A 183 -7.60 11.51 -4.64
CA MET A 183 -7.39 10.07 -4.48
C MET A 183 -7.27 9.38 -5.83
N ALA A 184 -8.11 9.70 -6.80
CA ALA A 184 -8.03 9.11 -8.14
C ALA A 184 -6.69 9.44 -8.82
N ARG A 185 -6.24 10.69 -8.76
CA ARG A 185 -4.92 11.10 -9.28
C ARG A 185 -3.77 10.40 -8.56
N TYR A 186 -3.85 10.33 -7.24
CA TYR A 186 -2.85 9.68 -6.40
C TYR A 186 -2.76 8.18 -6.72
N GLU A 187 -3.90 7.49 -6.73
CA GLU A 187 -4.00 6.06 -7.01
C GLU A 187 -3.48 5.71 -8.40
N SER A 188 -3.89 6.45 -9.45
CA SER A 188 -3.38 6.26 -10.81
C SER A 188 -1.86 6.41 -10.88
N ARG A 189 -1.32 7.47 -10.25
CA ARG A 189 0.12 7.74 -10.21
C ARG A 189 0.89 6.61 -9.51
N ILE A 190 0.40 6.16 -8.36
CA ILE A 190 1.03 5.06 -7.61
C ILE A 190 1.02 3.77 -8.43
N CYS A 191 -0.10 3.42 -9.06
CA CYS A 191 -0.18 2.21 -9.88
C CYS A 191 0.84 2.20 -11.03
N GLN A 192 1.23 3.38 -11.55
CA GLN A 192 2.25 3.52 -12.60
C GLN A 192 3.70 3.48 -12.08
N GLN A 193 3.90 3.64 -10.77
CA GLN A 193 5.22 3.66 -10.14
C GLN A 193 5.65 2.29 -9.61
N PHE A 194 4.71 1.37 -9.46
CA PHE A 194 4.96 0.00 -9.01
C PHE A 194 5.28 -0.91 -10.19
N ASP A 195 6.21 -1.87 -10.00
CA ASP A 195 6.56 -2.85 -11.03
C ASP A 195 5.36 -3.75 -11.39
N HIS A 196 4.57 -4.11 -10.37
CA HIS A 196 3.37 -4.92 -10.52
C HIS A 196 2.24 -4.41 -9.62
N VAL A 197 1.02 -4.40 -10.16
CA VAL A 197 -0.21 -4.13 -9.41
C VAL A 197 -1.13 -5.32 -9.54
N VAL A 198 -1.47 -5.93 -8.41
CA VAL A 198 -2.42 -7.03 -8.28
C VAL A 198 -3.78 -6.42 -7.96
N TRP A 199 -4.84 -6.94 -8.58
CA TRP A 199 -6.21 -6.49 -8.38
C TRP A 199 -7.06 -7.66 -7.88
N VAL A 200 -8.06 -7.36 -7.03
CA VAL A 200 -9.06 -8.36 -6.63
C VAL A 200 -10.00 -8.68 -7.79
N THR A 201 -10.45 -7.64 -8.51
CA THR A 201 -11.40 -7.76 -9.61
C THR A 201 -10.89 -7.05 -10.87
N ASP A 202 -11.33 -7.53 -12.04
CA ASP A 202 -11.07 -6.85 -13.31
C ASP A 202 -11.85 -5.53 -13.41
N GLU A 203 -12.99 -5.42 -12.74
CA GLU A 203 -13.77 -4.19 -12.63
C GLU A 203 -12.96 -3.07 -11.97
N ASP A 204 -12.35 -3.33 -10.81
CA ASP A 204 -11.52 -2.35 -10.09
C ASP A 204 -10.32 -1.91 -10.94
N ARG A 205 -9.67 -2.87 -11.60
CA ARG A 205 -8.57 -2.60 -12.53
C ARG A 205 -9.04 -1.66 -13.64
N LYS A 206 -10.17 -1.95 -14.29
CA LYS A 206 -10.72 -1.10 -15.36
C LYS A 206 -11.05 0.30 -14.85
N VAL A 207 -11.71 0.41 -13.69
CA VAL A 207 -12.08 1.71 -13.09
C VAL A 207 -10.85 2.59 -12.87
N VAL A 208 -9.74 2.06 -12.35
CA VAL A 208 -8.53 2.86 -12.13
C VAL A 208 -7.76 3.14 -13.41
N THR A 209 -7.62 2.14 -14.30
CA THR A 209 -6.83 2.26 -15.54
C THR A 209 -7.50 3.09 -16.63
N HIS A 210 -8.83 3.11 -16.67
CA HIS A 210 -9.61 3.91 -17.63
C HIS A 210 -9.99 5.28 -17.05
N HIS A 211 -9.64 5.56 -15.79
CA HIS A 211 -9.86 6.89 -15.23
C HIS A 211 -9.00 7.91 -15.99
N PRO A 212 -9.52 9.11 -16.33
CA PRO A 212 -8.76 10.13 -17.08
C PRO A 212 -7.41 10.50 -16.44
N SER A 213 -7.29 10.38 -15.12
CA SER A 213 -6.04 10.61 -14.38
C SER A 213 -4.96 9.55 -14.60
N PHE A 214 -5.30 8.41 -15.20
CA PHE A 214 -4.33 7.39 -15.60
C PHE A 214 -3.66 7.75 -16.93
N ALA A 215 -4.37 8.40 -17.85
CA ALA A 215 -3.85 8.79 -19.17
C ALA A 215 -2.96 10.05 -19.17
N THR A 216 -2.95 10.84 -18.10
CA THR A 216 -2.20 12.12 -18.00
C THR A 216 -0.66 11.99 -17.99
N ARG A 217 -0.11 10.87 -18.46
CA ARG A 217 1.32 10.71 -18.78
C ARG A 217 1.71 11.22 -20.17
N HIS A 218 0.75 11.52 -21.05
CA HIS A 218 1.01 12.09 -22.37
C HIS A 218 0.56 13.55 -22.45
N SER A 219 1.30 14.43 -21.78
CA SER A 219 1.47 15.79 -22.29
C SER A 219 2.93 15.90 -22.70
N PRO A 220 3.25 15.95 -24.01
CA PRO A 220 4.62 16.07 -24.48
C PRO A 220 5.09 17.50 -24.21
N LEU A 221 5.83 17.70 -23.13
CA LEU A 221 6.65 18.89 -22.91
C LEU A 221 8.11 18.45 -22.95
N ALA A 222 8.61 18.25 -24.18
CA ALA A 222 10.00 18.47 -24.60
C ALA A 222 10.17 18.03 -26.07
N THR A 223 9.50 18.72 -27.00
CA THR A 223 10.11 19.02 -28.29
C THR A 223 10.93 20.30 -28.11
N ARG A 224 12.25 20.19 -28.23
CA ARG A 224 13.23 21.22 -28.62
C ARG A 224 14.54 20.46 -28.81
N HIS A 225 14.75 19.96 -30.02
CA HIS A 225 15.48 20.61 -31.11
C HIS A 225 16.99 20.45 -30.98
N SER A 226 17.54 19.81 -32.02
CA SER A 226 18.94 19.75 -32.50
C SER A 226 19.97 19.10 -31.58
#